data_AF-A0A521IH76-F1
#
_entry.id   AF-A0A521IH76-F1
#
_cell.length_a   1.000
_cell.length_b   1.000
_cell.length_c   1.000
_cell.angle_alpha   90.00
_cell.angle_beta   90.00
_cell.angle_gamma   90.00
#
_symmetry.space_group_name_H-M   'P 1'
#
loop_
_entity.id
_entity.type
_entity.pdbx_description
1 polymer ?
#
loop_
_entity_poly.entity_id
_entity_poly.type
_entity_poly.pdbx_seq_one_letter_code
_entity_poly.pdbx_strand_id
1 'polypeptide(L)'
;MHTNTHQSTTRHGAAFLLCVAFLFTGTGCDLFTDSEKTESTVAAPVINPTEGLKASHPFDVSIYCSTPDSYIRYTTDGTDPTDSSEVYVKELELVPPVTVKAKAFKNGYIESPVATARFTPPPAIVINEILYDDFVSSGGREQLIDTQEFVELYNPGDTPVDITGYTIESYYFTSSANLGPQRIPYSMFTVGTGGASEEPIMLAGKDYYVLGVASTQNADQIISSDNQNCFYDNECVVELRDRSGILLDTLCYENQTSNPFGEYLEGGVFGKHQTTIFTSLSRYLDGRDTGRNGFDFGIKSATPGTANAIDTSQKFELPDIDAMEAGAEPAGFHGSYVRPRVIDPTKIDSGKNNPSVITASPQGGMALVAWDPTGGVNTTGTDRTYLHNSSFDLWVYLETTKIETGYETWDIGICGSEDGIGNTGDFRGTTGLAWNYYRDGDWPRLSLIYYAGTASTGSPIGEAITMFGNNPGWYRLSITIQDGVATASFGEGSNSITRTCEVDPNMIGNFYMSYKETFADLTKCRPPTIDAISPTD
;
A
#
# COMPACT_ATOMS: atom_id res chain seq x y z
N MET A 1 -59.56 -65.64 -9.86
CA MET A 1 -60.53 -66.32 -8.96
C MET A 1 -60.02 -66.15 -7.54
N HIS A 2 -60.89 -65.65 -6.65
CA HIS A 2 -60.98 -65.84 -5.19
C HIS A 2 -59.70 -66.18 -4.39
N THR A 3 -59.36 -65.60 -3.24
CA THR A 3 -60.11 -64.84 -2.21
C THR A 3 -59.12 -64.41 -1.10
N ASN A 4 -59.38 -63.24 -0.49
CA ASN A 4 -59.38 -62.94 0.95
C ASN A 4 -59.07 -64.14 1.91
N THR A 5 -58.38 -64.05 3.05
CA THR A 5 -58.28 -62.98 4.07
C THR A 5 -57.43 -63.44 5.28
N HIS A 6 -57.11 -62.46 6.14
CA HIS A 6 -56.98 -62.50 7.62
C HIS A 6 -55.64 -62.84 8.32
N GLN A 7 -55.10 -61.80 8.99
CA GLN A 7 -54.60 -61.68 10.39
C GLN A 7 -53.81 -62.87 10.98
N SER A 8 -52.68 -62.72 11.67
CA SER A 8 -52.51 -61.89 12.88
C SER A 8 -51.05 -61.97 13.38
N THR A 9 -50.51 -60.81 13.78
CA THR A 9 -49.68 -60.55 14.97
C THR A 9 -48.45 -61.44 15.32
N THR A 10 -47.29 -60.76 15.27
CA THR A 10 -46.23 -60.65 16.31
C THR A 10 -45.43 -61.86 16.80
N ARG A 11 -44.11 -61.65 16.61
CA ARG A 11 -43.02 -61.65 17.61
C ARG A 11 -42.29 -62.96 17.94
N HIS A 12 -41.03 -62.93 17.51
CA HIS A 12 -39.79 -63.27 18.22
C HIS A 12 -39.50 -64.72 18.62
N GLY A 13 -38.49 -65.28 17.95
CA GLY A 13 -37.19 -65.51 18.61
C GLY A 13 -36.80 -66.96 18.87
N ALA A 14 -35.77 -67.43 18.13
CA ALA A 14 -34.81 -68.45 18.55
C ALA A 14 -33.51 -68.17 17.74
N ALA A 15 -32.44 -67.63 18.30
CA ALA A 15 -31.44 -68.22 19.21
C ALA A 15 -30.59 -69.32 18.56
N PHE A 16 -29.26 -69.20 18.69
CA PHE A 16 -28.17 -70.22 18.79
C PHE A 16 -26.86 -69.52 18.32
N LEU A 17 -25.88 -69.08 19.11
CA LEU A 17 -25.22 -69.47 20.37
C LEU A 17 -24.45 -70.81 20.36
N LEU A 18 -23.12 -70.73 20.57
CA LEU A 18 -22.28 -71.77 21.18
C LEU A 18 -21.07 -71.08 21.88
N CYS A 19 -21.16 -70.81 23.19
CA CYS A 19 -20.46 -71.43 24.36
C CYS A 19 -18.93 -71.14 24.43
N VAL A 20 -18.32 -70.76 25.56
CA VAL A 20 -18.29 -71.39 26.91
C VAL A 20 -18.01 -70.35 28.02
N ALA A 21 -18.42 -70.69 29.24
CA ALA A 21 -18.67 -69.89 30.45
C ALA A 21 -17.46 -69.53 31.36
N PHE A 22 -17.65 -68.49 32.19
CA PHE A 22 -17.23 -68.46 33.60
C PHE A 22 -18.33 -67.76 34.43
N LEU A 23 -18.75 -68.40 35.54
CA LEU A 23 -19.64 -67.84 36.56
C LEU A 23 -18.83 -66.94 37.51
N PHE A 24 -19.32 -65.73 37.77
CA PHE A 24 -19.20 -65.08 39.08
C PHE A 24 -20.52 -64.37 39.41
N THR A 25 -21.07 -64.70 40.57
CA THR A 25 -22.18 -64.02 41.23
C THR A 25 -21.65 -62.78 41.95
N GLY A 26 -22.24 -61.61 41.76
CA GLY A 26 -21.97 -60.45 42.62
C GLY A 26 -22.10 -59.09 41.92
N THR A 27 -23.11 -58.34 42.36
CA THR A 27 -23.29 -56.89 42.31
C THR A 27 -22.12 -56.02 41.82
N GLY A 28 -22.38 -55.21 40.78
CA GLY A 28 -21.72 -53.91 40.55
C GLY A 28 -21.19 -53.67 39.12
N CYS A 29 -21.60 -52.53 38.53
CA CYS A 29 -21.02 -51.79 37.37
C CYS A 29 -20.83 -52.56 36.04
N ASP A 30 -21.05 -52.01 34.83
CA ASP A 30 -21.02 -50.63 34.38
C ASP A 30 -22.00 -50.41 33.21
N LEU A 31 -22.53 -49.20 33.14
CA LEU A 31 -23.18 -48.63 31.96
C LEU A 31 -22.18 -48.62 30.79
N PHE A 32 -22.53 -49.27 29.68
CA PHE A 32 -22.12 -48.80 28.37
C PHE A 32 -23.38 -48.39 27.61
N THR A 33 -23.80 -47.14 27.82
CA THR A 33 -24.63 -46.46 26.83
C THR A 33 -23.69 -46.03 25.71
N ASP A 34 -23.63 -46.82 24.65
CA ASP A 34 -23.18 -46.29 23.36
C ASP A 34 -24.22 -45.24 22.95
N SER A 35 -23.81 -43.98 22.94
CA SER A 35 -24.64 -42.86 22.53
C SER A 35 -24.82 -42.97 21.02
N GLU A 36 -25.83 -43.71 20.56
CA GLU A 36 -26.27 -43.67 19.17
C GLU A 36 -26.61 -42.21 18.82
N LYS A 37 -25.70 -41.58 18.07
CA LYS A 37 -25.94 -40.32 17.38
C LYS A 37 -27.07 -40.60 16.38
N THR A 38 -28.26 -40.08 16.66
CA THR A 38 -29.44 -40.21 15.79
C THR A 38 -29.10 -39.78 14.35
N GLU A 39 -29.62 -40.48 13.35
CA GLU A 39 -29.41 -40.19 11.90
C GLU A 39 -29.98 -38.85 11.43
N SER A 40 -30.41 -37.97 12.34
CA SER A 40 -30.90 -36.64 12.00
C SER A 40 -29.75 -35.63 11.95
N THR A 41 -29.60 -34.96 10.82
CA THR A 41 -28.66 -33.84 10.64
C THR A 41 -29.27 -32.53 11.13
N VAL A 42 -28.46 -31.71 11.79
CA VAL A 42 -28.83 -30.34 12.21
C VAL A 42 -28.92 -29.45 10.96
N ALA A 43 -29.95 -28.61 10.89
CA ALA A 43 -30.10 -27.64 9.81
C ALA A 43 -28.91 -26.64 9.76
N ALA A 44 -28.48 -26.27 8.56
CA ALA A 44 -27.45 -25.24 8.38
C ALA A 44 -27.90 -23.91 9.04
N PRO A 45 -27.00 -23.19 9.74
CA PRO A 45 -27.28 -21.84 10.18
C PRO A 45 -27.65 -20.94 9.00
N VAL A 46 -28.49 -19.96 9.27
CA VAL A 46 -28.78 -18.86 8.36
C VAL A 46 -28.15 -17.61 8.96
N ILE A 47 -27.25 -16.99 8.20
CA ILE A 47 -26.59 -15.74 8.54
C ILE A 47 -27.38 -14.62 7.89
N ASN A 48 -27.80 -13.65 8.69
CA ASN A 48 -28.51 -12.46 8.27
C ASN A 48 -27.68 -11.23 8.65
N PRO A 49 -27.41 -10.30 7.73
CA PRO A 49 -27.79 -10.34 6.32
C PRO A 49 -27.11 -11.50 5.58
N THR A 50 -27.80 -12.07 4.59
CA THR A 50 -27.23 -13.10 3.72
C THR A 50 -26.03 -12.51 2.96
N GLU A 51 -25.16 -13.38 2.44
CA GLU A 51 -23.99 -12.98 1.65
C GLU A 51 -24.34 -11.92 0.58
N GLY A 52 -23.39 -11.01 0.32
CA GLY A 52 -23.57 -9.95 -0.68
C GLY A 52 -24.07 -8.62 -0.13
N LEU A 53 -24.29 -8.48 1.19
CA LEU A 53 -24.42 -7.15 1.77
C LEU A 53 -23.09 -6.38 1.57
N LYS A 54 -23.23 -5.21 0.95
CA LYS A 54 -22.18 -4.22 0.78
C LYS A 54 -22.33 -3.17 1.89
N ALA A 55 -21.56 -3.32 2.97
CA ALA A 55 -21.58 -2.39 4.09
C ALA A 55 -20.27 -1.58 4.13
N SER A 56 -20.37 -0.28 4.32
CA SER A 56 -19.23 0.64 4.48
C SER A 56 -18.90 0.95 5.96
N HIS A 57 -19.60 0.30 6.90
CA HIS A 57 -19.55 0.59 8.34
C HIS A 57 -19.76 -0.67 9.19
N PRO A 58 -19.51 -0.60 10.53
CA PRO A 58 -20.04 -1.57 11.46
C PRO A 58 -21.52 -1.90 11.21
N PHE A 59 -21.84 -3.18 11.15
CA PHE A 59 -23.21 -3.66 10.95
C PHE A 59 -23.44 -4.91 11.79
N ASP A 60 -24.70 -5.11 12.18
CA ASP A 60 -25.10 -6.25 12.99
C ASP A 60 -25.37 -7.48 12.13
N VAL A 61 -24.75 -8.60 12.49
CA VAL A 61 -25.00 -9.92 11.93
C VAL A 61 -25.72 -10.77 12.97
N SER A 62 -26.89 -11.28 12.57
CA SER A 62 -27.63 -12.28 13.32
C SER A 62 -27.47 -13.67 12.69
N ILE A 63 -27.31 -14.69 13.52
CA ILE A 63 -27.19 -16.08 13.08
C ILE A 63 -28.26 -16.91 13.77
N TYR A 64 -29.04 -17.67 13.01
CA TYR A 64 -30.07 -18.55 13.57
C TYR A 64 -30.04 -19.95 12.96
N CYS A 65 -30.53 -20.94 13.70
CA CYS A 65 -30.70 -22.31 13.22
C CYS A 65 -32.14 -22.76 13.52
N SER A 66 -32.78 -23.42 12.56
CA SER A 66 -34.17 -23.89 12.71
C SER A 66 -34.30 -25.20 13.51
N THR A 67 -33.18 -25.87 13.84
CA THR A 67 -33.19 -27.08 14.67
C THR A 67 -33.35 -26.69 16.14
N PRO A 68 -34.45 -27.08 16.82
CA PRO A 68 -34.65 -26.74 18.24
C PRO A 68 -33.52 -27.27 19.11
N ASP A 69 -33.14 -26.51 20.14
CA ASP A 69 -32.09 -26.86 21.12
C ASP A 69 -30.69 -27.05 20.51
N SER A 70 -30.44 -26.55 19.29
CA SER A 70 -29.10 -26.49 18.72
C SER A 70 -28.34 -25.26 19.21
N TYR A 71 -27.01 -25.35 19.21
CA TYR A 71 -26.12 -24.21 19.45
C TYR A 71 -25.26 -23.96 18.21
N ILE A 72 -24.86 -22.71 18.00
CA ILE A 72 -24.14 -22.26 16.80
C ILE A 72 -22.74 -21.81 17.21
N ARG A 73 -21.72 -22.21 16.45
CA ARG A 73 -20.37 -21.66 16.55
C ARG A 73 -19.98 -20.95 15.27
N TYR A 74 -19.13 -19.94 15.38
CA TYR A 74 -18.74 -19.10 14.25
C TYR A 74 -17.27 -18.67 14.27
N THR A 75 -16.83 -18.14 13.14
CA THR A 75 -15.54 -17.48 12.91
C THR A 75 -15.76 -16.27 11.99
N THR A 76 -14.88 -15.27 12.06
CA THR A 76 -14.94 -14.03 11.25
C THR A 76 -13.72 -13.86 10.33
N ASP A 77 -12.75 -14.76 10.43
CA ASP A 77 -11.50 -14.79 9.65
C ASP A 77 -11.59 -15.70 8.41
N GLY A 78 -12.76 -16.30 8.16
CA GLY A 78 -12.99 -17.23 7.04
C GLY A 78 -12.53 -18.67 7.26
N THR A 79 -12.00 -19.04 8.44
CA THR A 79 -11.72 -20.44 8.81
C THR A 79 -12.99 -21.21 9.13
N ASP A 80 -13.03 -22.54 8.97
CA ASP A 80 -14.24 -23.32 9.29
C ASP A 80 -14.44 -23.45 10.82
N PRO A 81 -15.66 -23.25 11.35
CA PRO A 81 -15.92 -23.40 12.78
C PRO A 81 -15.71 -24.84 13.28
N THR A 82 -15.01 -24.97 14.40
CA THR A 82 -14.73 -26.23 15.12
C THR A 82 -15.40 -26.23 16.49
N ASP A 83 -15.30 -27.33 17.24
CA ASP A 83 -15.84 -27.42 18.61
C ASP A 83 -15.19 -26.44 19.60
N SER A 84 -14.04 -25.84 19.27
CA SER A 84 -13.39 -24.79 20.06
C SER A 84 -13.70 -23.36 19.59
N SER A 85 -14.38 -23.18 18.46
CA SER A 85 -14.76 -21.85 17.95
C SER A 85 -15.77 -21.16 18.85
N GLU A 86 -15.86 -19.84 18.79
CA GLU A 86 -16.74 -19.04 19.66
C GLU A 86 -18.22 -19.42 19.47
N VAL A 87 -18.97 -19.47 20.57
CA VAL A 87 -20.42 -19.76 20.56
C VAL A 87 -21.18 -18.46 20.28
N TYR A 88 -22.06 -18.49 19.28
CA TYR A 88 -22.93 -17.37 18.97
C TYR A 88 -24.03 -17.24 20.05
N VAL A 89 -23.97 -16.16 20.84
CA VAL A 89 -24.90 -15.88 21.96
C VAL A 89 -25.64 -14.54 21.83
N LYS A 90 -25.16 -13.64 20.96
CA LYS A 90 -25.75 -12.34 20.64
C LYS A 90 -25.31 -11.91 19.23
N GLU A 91 -25.97 -10.90 18.69
CA GLU A 91 -25.61 -10.28 17.41
C GLU A 91 -24.14 -9.82 17.39
N LEU A 92 -23.52 -9.95 16.22
CA LEU A 92 -22.13 -9.59 15.98
C LEU A 92 -22.08 -8.23 15.27
N GLU A 93 -21.48 -7.24 15.90
CA GLU A 93 -21.12 -6.00 15.24
C GLU A 93 -19.80 -6.22 14.47
N LEU A 94 -19.85 -6.16 13.13
CA LEU A 94 -18.71 -6.48 12.27
C LEU A 94 -18.36 -5.32 11.33
N VAL A 95 -17.09 -5.21 10.97
CA VAL A 95 -16.57 -4.23 10.01
C VAL A 95 -16.10 -4.95 8.74
N PRO A 96 -16.61 -4.61 7.54
CA PRO A 96 -16.12 -5.16 6.26
C PRO A 96 -14.70 -4.70 5.91
N PRO A 97 -13.92 -5.49 5.13
CA PRO A 97 -14.26 -6.80 4.60
C PRO A 97 -14.16 -7.88 5.69
N VAL A 98 -15.18 -8.75 5.76
CA VAL A 98 -15.25 -9.82 6.77
C VAL A 98 -15.95 -11.03 6.20
N THR A 99 -15.45 -12.23 6.52
CA THR A 99 -16.08 -13.50 6.13
C THR A 99 -16.56 -14.23 7.38
N VAL A 100 -17.88 -14.30 7.55
CA VAL A 100 -18.49 -15.05 8.64
C VAL A 100 -18.74 -16.48 8.17
N LYS A 101 -18.24 -17.45 8.93
CA LYS A 101 -18.65 -18.85 8.78
C LYS A 101 -19.33 -19.34 10.05
N ALA A 102 -20.40 -20.11 9.91
CA ALA A 102 -21.19 -20.61 11.03
C ALA A 102 -21.55 -22.09 10.87
N LYS A 103 -21.55 -22.83 11.98
CA LYS A 103 -21.92 -24.25 12.04
C LYS A 103 -22.78 -24.52 13.27
N ALA A 104 -23.85 -25.30 13.11
CA ALA A 104 -24.77 -25.67 14.18
C ALA A 104 -24.54 -27.11 14.67
N PHE A 105 -24.69 -27.29 15.98
CA PHE A 105 -24.42 -28.52 16.69
C PHE A 105 -25.59 -28.86 17.63
N LYS A 106 -25.81 -30.15 17.83
CA LYS A 106 -26.77 -30.68 18.82
C LYS A 106 -26.31 -32.05 19.29
N ASN A 107 -26.33 -32.28 20.60
CA ASN A 107 -25.93 -33.57 21.16
C ASN A 107 -26.80 -34.69 20.62
N GLY A 108 -26.16 -35.77 20.17
CA GLY A 108 -26.83 -36.92 19.57
C GLY A 108 -27.30 -36.70 18.13
N TYR A 109 -26.91 -35.63 17.44
CA TYR A 109 -27.26 -35.36 16.02
C TYR A 109 -26.00 -35.22 15.17
N ILE A 110 -26.12 -35.45 13.85
CA ILE A 110 -25.07 -35.07 12.89
C ILE A 110 -25.03 -33.54 12.78
N GLU A 111 -23.84 -32.97 12.92
CA GLU A 111 -23.59 -31.53 12.81
C GLU A 111 -24.03 -30.98 11.45
N SER A 112 -24.36 -29.68 11.41
CA SER A 112 -24.81 -29.06 10.18
C SER A 112 -23.66 -28.90 9.16
N PRO A 113 -23.99 -28.71 7.87
CA PRO A 113 -23.09 -28.04 6.93
C PRO A 113 -22.66 -26.64 7.43
N VAL A 114 -21.54 -26.14 6.93
CA VAL A 114 -21.05 -24.77 7.22
C VAL A 114 -21.84 -23.77 6.36
N ALA A 115 -22.41 -22.76 7.00
CA ALA A 115 -22.92 -21.57 6.33
C ALA A 115 -21.79 -20.55 6.19
N THR A 116 -21.68 -19.89 5.03
CA THR A 116 -20.69 -18.85 4.76
C THR A 116 -21.40 -17.58 4.31
N ALA A 117 -21.00 -16.43 4.86
CA ALA A 117 -21.40 -15.12 4.38
C ALA A 117 -20.16 -14.25 4.21
N ARG A 118 -19.98 -13.70 3.01
CA ARG A 118 -18.91 -12.75 2.69
C ARG A 118 -19.48 -11.35 2.62
N PHE A 119 -18.90 -10.45 3.41
CA PHE A 119 -19.24 -9.05 3.46
C PHE A 119 -18.05 -8.25 2.96
N THR A 120 -18.29 -7.42 1.95
CA THR A 120 -17.27 -6.59 1.31
C THR A 120 -17.79 -5.17 1.31
N PRO A 121 -16.93 -4.15 1.42
CA PRO A 121 -17.38 -2.79 1.18
C PRO A 121 -17.98 -2.67 -0.25
N PRO A 122 -18.93 -1.75 -0.47
CA PRO A 122 -19.29 -1.37 -1.84
C PRO A 122 -18.02 -0.90 -2.58
N PRO A 123 -17.97 -0.95 -3.93
CA PRO A 123 -16.96 -0.20 -4.65
C PRO A 123 -17.16 1.27 -4.26
N ALA A 124 -16.31 1.77 -3.36
CA ALA A 124 -16.27 3.18 -3.07
C ALA A 124 -15.76 3.86 -4.34
N ILE A 125 -16.44 4.91 -4.75
CA ILE A 125 -15.75 5.91 -5.58
C ILE A 125 -14.51 6.31 -4.78
N VAL A 126 -13.38 6.35 -5.45
CA VAL A 126 -12.09 6.70 -4.83
C VAL A 126 -11.59 8.01 -5.41
N ILE A 127 -10.78 8.72 -4.63
CA ILE A 127 -9.84 9.72 -5.14
C ILE A 127 -8.82 8.97 -5.97
N ASN A 128 -8.73 9.27 -7.26
CA ASN A 128 -7.82 8.61 -8.18
C ASN A 128 -6.56 9.42 -8.41
N GLU A 129 -6.71 10.75 -8.43
CA GLU A 129 -5.65 11.67 -8.79
C GLU A 129 -5.92 13.03 -8.15
N ILE A 130 -4.87 13.69 -7.67
CA ILE A 130 -4.93 15.08 -7.25
C ILE A 130 -3.72 15.85 -7.74
N LEU A 131 -3.96 17.00 -8.34
CA LEU A 131 -2.98 18.03 -8.52
C LEU A 131 -3.35 19.16 -7.55
N TYR A 132 -2.58 19.29 -6.48
CA TYR A 132 -2.77 20.29 -5.44
C TYR A 132 -1.76 21.45 -5.53
N ASP A 133 -0.72 21.29 -6.34
CA ASP A 133 0.39 22.24 -6.48
C ASP A 133 1.02 22.09 -7.87
N ASP A 134 1.14 23.19 -8.64
CA ASP A 134 1.93 23.22 -9.88
C ASP A 134 3.17 24.14 -9.78
N PHE A 135 4.34 23.50 -9.66
CA PHE A 135 5.61 24.22 -9.62
C PHE A 135 6.15 24.54 -11.02
N VAL A 136 6.68 25.75 -11.19
CA VAL A 136 7.75 26.02 -12.15
C VAL A 136 9.08 26.27 -11.44
N SER A 137 10.07 25.41 -11.67
CA SER A 137 11.43 25.64 -11.20
C SER A 137 12.08 26.77 -12.02
N SER A 138 12.29 27.94 -11.41
CA SER A 138 13.22 28.93 -11.95
C SER A 138 14.26 29.34 -10.89
N GLY A 139 15.52 28.91 -11.10
CA GLY A 139 16.67 29.46 -10.39
C GLY A 139 16.68 29.33 -8.85
N GLY A 140 16.10 28.26 -8.29
CA GLY A 140 16.14 28.01 -6.85
C GLY A 140 15.14 28.82 -6.03
N ARG A 141 14.09 29.38 -6.65
CA ARG A 141 12.87 29.81 -5.95
C ARG A 141 11.64 29.29 -6.68
N GLU A 142 10.79 28.66 -5.89
CA GLU A 142 9.47 28.14 -6.28
C GLU A 142 8.59 29.31 -6.73
N GLN A 143 8.06 29.23 -7.95
CA GLN A 143 6.93 30.06 -8.34
C GLN A 143 5.75 29.10 -8.56
N LEU A 144 4.84 29.11 -7.59
CA LEU A 144 3.51 28.53 -7.69
C LEU A 144 2.75 29.30 -8.77
N ILE A 145 2.18 28.61 -9.74
CA ILE A 145 1.29 29.24 -10.72
C ILE A 145 -0.19 28.86 -10.48
N ASP A 146 -0.43 27.88 -9.61
CA ASP A 146 -1.65 27.14 -9.24
C ASP A 146 -2.65 26.93 -10.38
N THR A 147 -2.18 26.88 -11.63
CA THR A 147 -3.06 27.05 -12.79
C THR A 147 -3.82 25.79 -13.18
N GLN A 148 -3.51 24.63 -12.62
CA GLN A 148 -4.05 23.35 -13.09
C GLN A 148 -4.51 22.44 -11.95
N GLU A 149 -4.89 22.98 -10.80
CA GLU A 149 -5.36 22.17 -9.67
C GLU A 149 -6.65 21.39 -10.01
N PHE A 150 -6.69 20.14 -9.55
CA PHE A 150 -7.87 19.29 -9.65
C PHE A 150 -7.82 18.12 -8.69
N VAL A 151 -8.99 17.54 -8.45
CA VAL A 151 -9.17 16.21 -7.89
C VAL A 151 -10.00 15.38 -8.86
N GLU A 152 -9.58 14.16 -9.08
CA GLU A 152 -10.27 13.19 -9.92
C GLU A 152 -10.86 12.08 -9.06
N LEU A 153 -12.12 11.79 -9.30
CA LEU A 153 -12.80 10.64 -8.74
C LEU A 153 -12.82 9.51 -9.77
N TYR A 154 -12.71 8.27 -9.33
CA TYR A 154 -12.82 7.10 -10.19
C TYR A 154 -13.82 6.09 -9.64
N ASN A 155 -14.61 5.49 -10.55
CA ASN A 155 -15.48 4.37 -10.23
C ASN A 155 -14.78 3.04 -10.58
N PRO A 156 -14.23 2.30 -9.59
CA PRO A 156 -13.61 1.01 -9.86
C PRO A 156 -14.61 -0.10 -10.17
N GLY A 157 -15.91 0.12 -9.98
CA GLY A 157 -16.96 -0.84 -10.31
C GLY A 157 -17.26 -0.90 -11.82
N ASP A 158 -18.07 -1.87 -12.20
CA ASP A 158 -18.57 -2.02 -13.57
C ASP A 158 -19.96 -1.37 -13.77
N THR A 159 -20.57 -0.86 -12.69
CA THR A 159 -21.92 -0.29 -12.68
C THR A 159 -21.90 1.20 -12.36
N PRO A 160 -22.77 2.02 -12.98
CA PRO A 160 -22.87 3.43 -12.65
C PRO A 160 -23.22 3.69 -11.18
N VAL A 161 -22.64 4.75 -10.60
CA VAL A 161 -22.90 5.22 -9.22
C VAL A 161 -23.41 6.66 -9.28
N ASP A 162 -24.49 6.97 -8.54
CA ASP A 162 -24.93 8.36 -8.34
C ASP A 162 -23.97 9.04 -7.36
N ILE A 163 -23.19 9.98 -7.88
CA ILE A 163 -22.21 10.77 -7.11
C ILE A 163 -22.71 12.19 -6.81
N THR A 164 -23.94 12.56 -7.20
CA THR A 164 -24.48 13.89 -6.88
C THR A 164 -24.41 14.12 -5.38
N GLY A 165 -23.93 15.29 -4.97
CA GLY A 165 -23.84 15.68 -3.57
C GLY A 165 -22.71 15.02 -2.78
N TYR A 166 -21.84 14.22 -3.40
CA TYR A 166 -20.60 13.78 -2.75
C TYR A 166 -19.74 15.01 -2.45
N THR A 167 -18.97 14.99 -1.36
CA THR A 167 -18.10 16.09 -0.97
C THR A 167 -16.63 15.70 -1.03
N ILE A 168 -15.80 16.66 -1.47
CA ILE A 168 -14.36 16.62 -1.36
C ILE A 168 -13.99 17.69 -0.34
N GLU A 169 -13.40 17.27 0.77
CA GLU A 169 -13.13 18.13 1.91
C GLU A 169 -11.65 18.11 2.24
N SER A 170 -11.01 19.28 2.22
CA SER A 170 -9.59 19.41 2.54
C SER A 170 -9.38 20.03 3.91
N TYR A 171 -8.37 19.53 4.62
CA TYR A 171 -8.00 19.98 5.96
C TYR A 171 -6.50 20.06 6.09
N TYR A 172 -6.01 21.15 6.69
CA TYR A 172 -4.61 21.27 7.07
C TYR A 172 -4.45 21.17 8.59
N PHE A 173 -3.23 20.88 9.02
CA PHE A 173 -2.91 20.71 10.43
C PHE A 173 -2.03 21.85 10.94
N THR A 174 -2.29 22.27 12.17
CA THR A 174 -1.40 23.19 12.88
C THR A 174 -1.01 22.59 14.21
N SER A 175 0.28 22.64 14.53
CA SER A 175 0.76 22.38 15.89
C SER A 175 0.92 23.72 16.62
N SER A 176 0.11 23.98 17.64
CA SER A 176 0.43 25.02 18.62
C SER A 176 1.00 24.35 19.87
N ALA A 177 1.95 25.02 20.54
CA ALA A 177 2.67 24.48 21.70
C ALA A 177 1.77 24.02 22.87
N ASN A 178 0.47 24.34 22.84
CA ASN A 178 -0.46 24.12 23.94
C ASN A 178 -1.70 23.27 23.59
N LEU A 179 -1.97 22.94 22.32
CA LEU A 179 -3.26 22.31 21.92
C LEU A 179 -3.13 20.98 21.16
N GLY A 180 -1.92 20.45 20.96
CA GLY A 180 -1.72 19.29 20.09
C GLY A 180 -2.05 19.62 18.62
N PRO A 181 -2.05 18.61 17.72
CA PRO A 181 -2.43 18.82 16.33
C PRO A 181 -3.92 19.21 16.23
N GLN A 182 -4.21 20.35 15.62
CA GLN A 182 -5.57 20.82 15.35
C GLN A 182 -5.86 20.65 13.86
N ARG A 183 -6.97 19.96 13.54
CA ARG A 183 -7.52 19.82 12.18
C ARG A 183 -8.31 21.08 11.82
N ILE A 184 -7.91 21.77 10.76
CA ILE A 184 -8.55 23.01 10.31
C ILE A 184 -9.11 22.82 8.90
N PRO A 185 -10.43 23.01 8.67
CA PRO A 185 -11.01 22.97 7.33
C PRO A 185 -10.38 24.03 6.43
N TYR A 186 -10.07 23.66 5.18
CA TYR A 186 -9.54 24.56 4.16
C TYR A 186 -10.57 24.79 3.04
N SER A 187 -10.88 23.76 2.27
CA SER A 187 -11.86 23.82 1.18
C SER A 187 -12.87 22.67 1.24
N MET A 188 -14.04 22.90 0.67
CA MET A 188 -15.09 21.89 0.51
C MET A 188 -15.75 22.10 -0.84
N PHE A 189 -15.74 21.06 -1.66
CA PHE A 189 -16.40 21.02 -2.95
C PHE A 189 -17.48 19.96 -2.94
N THR A 190 -18.63 20.27 -3.55
CA THR A 190 -19.73 19.33 -3.70
C THR A 190 -19.84 18.95 -5.17
N VAL A 191 -19.98 17.66 -5.48
CA VAL A 191 -20.30 17.19 -6.84
C VAL A 191 -21.72 17.67 -7.20
N GLY A 192 -21.82 18.44 -8.27
CA GLY A 192 -23.03 19.19 -8.61
C GLY A 192 -23.28 20.38 -7.67
N THR A 193 -24.54 20.72 -7.48
CA THR A 193 -25.01 21.77 -6.57
C THR A 193 -25.37 21.25 -5.17
N GLY A 194 -25.49 19.93 -5.01
CA GLY A 194 -25.97 19.28 -3.78
C GLY A 194 -27.47 19.50 -3.52
N GLY A 195 -28.20 20.01 -4.51
CA GLY A 195 -29.61 20.34 -4.39
C GLY A 195 -30.51 19.10 -4.43
N ALA A 196 -31.54 19.05 -3.59
CA ALA A 196 -32.48 17.91 -3.53
C ALA A 196 -33.29 17.67 -4.84
N SER A 197 -33.26 18.62 -5.77
CA SER A 197 -33.93 18.56 -7.08
C SER A 197 -32.97 18.53 -8.26
N GLU A 198 -31.68 18.30 -8.00
CA GLU A 198 -30.67 18.16 -9.04
C GLU A 198 -30.80 16.81 -9.74
N GLU A 199 -30.60 16.81 -11.06
CA GLU A 199 -30.54 15.56 -11.82
C GLU A 199 -29.34 14.73 -11.36
N PRO A 200 -29.47 13.40 -11.22
CA PRO A 200 -28.36 12.55 -10.78
C PRO A 200 -27.16 12.63 -11.74
N ILE A 201 -25.97 12.83 -11.17
CA ILE A 201 -24.67 12.74 -11.84
C ILE A 201 -24.23 11.30 -11.67
N MET A 202 -24.44 10.51 -12.73
CA MET A 202 -24.14 9.09 -12.75
C MET A 202 -22.73 8.87 -13.28
N LEU A 203 -21.78 8.54 -12.41
CA LEU A 203 -20.43 8.16 -12.80
C LEU A 203 -20.42 6.70 -13.27
N ALA A 204 -20.19 6.48 -14.57
CA ALA A 204 -20.20 5.15 -15.17
C ALA A 204 -19.09 4.25 -14.56
N GLY A 205 -19.25 2.94 -14.70
CA GLY A 205 -18.20 2.00 -14.27
C GLY A 205 -16.93 2.18 -15.10
N LYS A 206 -15.77 2.16 -14.44
CA LYS A 206 -14.45 2.42 -15.03
C LYS A 206 -14.29 3.82 -15.64
N ASP A 207 -15.09 4.77 -15.18
CA ASP A 207 -15.09 6.15 -15.66
C ASP A 207 -14.60 7.12 -14.58
N TYR A 208 -14.29 8.34 -15.00
CA TYR A 208 -13.65 9.39 -14.20
C TYR A 208 -14.59 10.58 -14.02
N TYR A 209 -14.45 11.31 -12.90
CA TYR A 209 -15.11 12.59 -12.69
C TYR A 209 -14.12 13.61 -12.16
N VAL A 210 -13.81 14.63 -12.96
CA VAL A 210 -12.76 15.61 -12.66
C VAL A 210 -13.38 16.90 -12.13
N LEU A 211 -13.02 17.26 -10.90
CA LEU A 211 -13.30 18.57 -10.32
C LEU A 211 -12.01 19.40 -10.39
N GLY A 212 -11.98 20.46 -11.20
CA GLY A 212 -10.77 21.26 -11.40
C GLY A 212 -11.01 22.74 -11.58
N VAL A 213 -9.93 23.51 -11.70
CA VAL A 213 -9.98 24.91 -12.12
C VAL A 213 -10.37 25.03 -13.61
N ALA A 214 -10.68 26.23 -14.10
CA ALA A 214 -11.15 26.42 -15.47
C ALA A 214 -10.12 26.02 -16.55
N SER A 215 -8.84 25.98 -16.21
CA SER A 215 -7.74 25.53 -17.07
C SER A 215 -7.48 24.03 -17.01
N THR A 216 -8.10 23.29 -16.08
CA THR A 216 -7.93 21.84 -15.95
C THR A 216 -8.49 21.14 -17.18
N GLN A 217 -7.66 20.33 -17.82
CA GLN A 217 -8.06 19.51 -18.95
C GLN A 217 -9.13 18.49 -18.51
N ASN A 218 -10.17 18.31 -19.33
CA ASN A 218 -11.25 17.35 -19.08
C ASN A 218 -11.98 17.54 -17.74
N ALA A 219 -12.02 18.76 -17.18
CA ALA A 219 -12.82 19.03 -16.00
C ALA A 219 -14.32 18.87 -16.29
N ASP A 220 -14.97 17.93 -15.59
CA ASP A 220 -16.41 17.76 -15.60
C ASP A 220 -17.11 18.86 -14.79
N GLN A 221 -16.45 19.35 -13.73
CA GLN A 221 -16.92 20.42 -12.88
C GLN A 221 -15.82 21.43 -12.59
N ILE A 222 -16.15 22.71 -12.77
CA ILE A 222 -15.26 23.81 -12.39
C ILE A 222 -15.51 24.19 -10.93
N ILE A 223 -14.47 24.06 -10.09
CA ILE A 223 -14.55 24.29 -8.63
C ILE A 223 -13.96 25.63 -8.17
N SER A 224 -13.18 26.30 -9.02
CA SER A 224 -12.66 27.65 -8.79
C SER A 224 -12.72 28.45 -10.09
N SER A 225 -13.00 29.75 -9.96
CA SER A 225 -13.04 30.69 -11.10
C SER A 225 -11.84 31.65 -11.14
N ASP A 226 -11.01 31.66 -10.09
CA ASP A 226 -9.75 32.40 -10.01
C ASP A 226 -8.53 31.54 -10.42
N ASN A 227 -8.75 30.26 -10.74
CA ASN A 227 -7.77 29.30 -11.23
C ASN A 227 -6.57 29.09 -10.30
N GLN A 228 -6.74 29.22 -8.97
CA GLN A 228 -5.67 29.05 -7.98
C GLN A 228 -6.23 28.66 -6.59
N ASN A 229 -5.42 27.99 -5.76
CA ASN A 229 -5.62 27.69 -4.34
C ASN A 229 -6.89 26.88 -4.00
N CYS A 230 -7.21 25.85 -4.80
CA CYS A 230 -8.29 24.90 -4.51
C CYS A 230 -7.94 23.98 -3.34
N PHE A 231 -6.67 23.59 -3.25
CA PHE A 231 -6.13 22.72 -2.21
C PHE A 231 -5.00 23.45 -1.47
N TYR A 232 -4.61 22.91 -0.33
CA TYR A 232 -3.57 23.54 0.50
C TYR A 232 -2.18 23.03 0.08
N ASP A 233 -1.22 23.92 -0.14
CA ASP A 233 0.12 23.61 -0.68
C ASP A 233 1.08 22.89 0.30
N ASN A 234 0.59 22.40 1.44
CA ASN A 234 1.42 21.80 2.50
C ASN A 234 0.62 20.71 3.22
N GLU A 235 1.11 20.17 4.34
CA GLU A 235 0.49 19.11 5.17
C GLU A 235 -1.05 19.16 5.17
N CYS A 236 -1.65 18.30 4.35
CA CYS A 236 -3.08 18.33 4.07
C CYS A 236 -3.63 16.90 3.96
N VAL A 237 -4.89 16.75 4.37
CA VAL A 237 -5.71 15.58 4.07
C VAL A 237 -6.89 16.01 3.22
N VAL A 238 -7.15 15.23 2.17
CA VAL A 238 -8.34 15.32 1.34
C VAL A 238 -9.20 14.11 1.62
N GLU A 239 -10.44 14.35 2.02
CA GLU A 239 -11.45 13.33 2.28
C GLU A 239 -12.48 13.35 1.17
N LEU A 240 -12.81 12.17 0.65
CA LEU A 240 -13.98 11.96 -0.19
C LEU A 240 -15.13 11.42 0.67
N ARG A 241 -16.28 12.08 0.63
CA ARG A 241 -17.47 11.65 1.36
C ARG A 241 -18.68 11.51 0.46
N ASP A 242 -19.55 10.56 0.79
CA ASP A 242 -20.85 10.43 0.12
C ASP A 242 -21.81 11.57 0.51
N ARG A 243 -22.99 11.63 -0.13
CA ARG A 243 -24.03 12.65 0.16
C ARG A 243 -24.52 12.63 1.61
N SER A 244 -24.36 11.53 2.34
CA SER A 244 -24.75 11.40 3.74
C SER A 244 -23.63 11.83 4.71
N GLY A 245 -22.46 12.20 4.18
CA GLY A 245 -21.26 12.58 4.94
C GLY A 245 -20.39 11.40 5.35
N ILE A 246 -20.63 10.20 4.82
CA ILE A 246 -19.80 9.02 5.09
C ILE A 246 -18.47 9.15 4.39
N LEU A 247 -17.37 8.90 5.11
CA LEU A 247 -16.03 8.84 4.54
C LEU A 247 -15.89 7.61 3.63
N LEU A 248 -15.48 7.85 2.39
CA LEU A 248 -15.25 6.83 1.38
C LEU A 248 -13.76 6.56 1.15
N ASP A 249 -12.95 7.61 1.11
CA ASP A 249 -11.53 7.53 0.76
C ASP A 249 -10.77 8.74 1.32
N THR A 250 -9.46 8.59 1.54
CA THR A 250 -8.60 9.66 2.02
C THR A 250 -7.25 9.71 1.32
N LEU A 251 -6.75 10.93 1.13
CA LEU A 251 -5.40 11.15 0.64
C LEU A 251 -4.71 12.21 1.49
N CYS A 252 -3.64 11.80 2.17
CA CYS A 252 -2.75 12.69 2.89
C CYS A 252 -1.47 12.90 2.10
N TYR A 253 -1.11 14.16 1.90
CA TYR A 253 0.10 14.54 1.20
C TYR A 253 0.91 15.54 2.02
N GLU A 254 2.16 15.73 1.62
CA GLU A 254 3.10 16.66 2.25
C GLU A 254 3.37 16.37 3.74
N ASN A 255 3.34 15.11 4.17
CA ASN A 255 3.48 14.76 5.59
C ASN A 255 4.94 15.00 6.06
N GLN A 256 5.21 16.10 6.77
CA GLN A 256 6.56 16.53 7.17
C GLN A 256 6.85 16.30 8.66
N THR A 257 5.82 16.17 9.51
CA THR A 257 5.94 16.09 10.98
C THR A 257 5.58 14.70 11.54
N SER A 258 5.80 14.50 12.85
CA SER A 258 5.42 13.27 13.56
C SER A 258 3.91 13.09 13.58
N ASN A 259 3.38 12.48 12.53
CA ASN A 259 2.02 11.96 12.38
C ASN A 259 0.94 12.75 13.17
N PRO A 260 0.60 13.98 12.76
CA PRO A 260 -0.61 14.64 13.27
C PRO A 260 -1.88 13.85 12.91
N PHE A 261 -1.78 12.91 11.96
CA PHE A 261 -2.84 12.09 11.40
C PHE A 261 -3.16 10.83 12.22
N GLY A 262 -2.91 10.81 13.52
CA GLY A 262 -3.21 9.65 14.40
C GLY A 262 -4.69 9.17 14.40
N GLU A 263 -5.58 9.90 13.72
CA GLU A 263 -6.98 9.57 13.49
C GLU A 263 -7.30 9.10 12.04
N TYR A 264 -6.37 9.22 11.08
CA TYR A 264 -6.55 8.78 9.68
C TYR A 264 -5.85 7.46 9.43
N LEU A 265 -6.59 6.51 8.88
CA LEU A 265 -6.22 5.10 8.84
C LEU A 265 -5.15 4.77 7.78
N GLU A 266 -4.92 5.66 6.80
CA GLU A 266 -4.20 5.32 5.56
C GLU A 266 -2.76 5.83 5.46
N GLY A 267 -2.25 6.57 6.45
CA GLY A 267 -0.91 7.18 6.37
C GLY A 267 -0.86 8.35 5.39
N GLY A 268 0.32 8.73 4.91
CA GLY A 268 0.46 9.88 4.00
C GLY A 268 1.79 9.93 3.26
N VAL A 269 1.79 10.59 2.11
CA VAL A 269 2.97 10.74 1.24
C VAL A 269 3.90 11.81 1.82
N PHE A 270 5.19 11.50 1.92
CA PHE A 270 6.18 12.27 2.68
C PHE A 270 6.78 13.45 1.91
N GLY A 271 6.98 14.56 2.63
CA GLY A 271 7.92 15.63 2.25
C GLY A 271 7.25 16.93 1.81
N LYS A 272 8.03 17.78 1.14
CA LYS A 272 7.61 18.91 0.32
C LYS A 272 7.87 18.65 -1.16
N HIS A 273 6.92 18.04 -1.84
CA HIS A 273 7.11 17.51 -3.19
C HIS A 273 7.57 18.60 -4.16
N GLN A 274 8.67 18.32 -4.86
CA GLN A 274 9.20 19.12 -5.95
C GLN A 274 8.99 18.35 -7.25
N THR A 275 8.18 18.91 -8.13
CA THR A 275 7.72 18.25 -9.35
C THR A 275 7.98 19.10 -10.59
N THR A 276 7.64 18.57 -11.76
CA THR A 276 7.52 19.34 -13.01
C THR A 276 6.11 19.87 -13.19
N ILE A 277 5.93 20.81 -14.13
CA ILE A 277 4.59 21.25 -14.57
C ILE A 277 3.74 20.03 -14.94
N PHE A 278 2.48 20.03 -14.49
CA PHE A 278 1.49 19.02 -14.83
C PHE A 278 1.84 17.61 -14.34
N THR A 279 2.36 17.54 -13.11
CA THR A 279 2.58 16.31 -12.35
C THR A 279 1.59 16.29 -11.20
N SER A 280 0.99 15.14 -10.91
CA SER A 280 -0.01 14.96 -9.87
C SER A 280 0.42 13.85 -8.91
N LEU A 281 -0.25 13.78 -7.76
CA LEU A 281 -0.25 12.59 -6.93
C LEU A 281 -1.40 11.70 -7.44
N SER A 282 -1.06 10.60 -8.12
CA SER A 282 -2.04 9.69 -8.73
C SER A 282 -1.89 8.29 -8.19
N ARG A 283 -3.01 7.55 -8.16
CA ARG A 283 -2.96 6.12 -7.88
C ARG A 283 -2.09 5.42 -8.93
N TYR A 284 -1.32 4.43 -8.50
CA TYR A 284 -0.48 3.66 -9.40
C TYR A 284 -1.29 2.85 -10.42
N LEU A 285 -2.45 2.34 -10.01
CA LEU A 285 -3.48 1.77 -10.88
C LEU A 285 -4.81 2.42 -10.52
N ASP A 286 -5.61 2.72 -11.52
CA ASP A 286 -6.93 3.31 -11.29
C ASP A 286 -7.76 2.46 -10.33
N GLY A 287 -8.29 3.09 -9.29
CA GLY A 287 -9.14 2.42 -8.32
C GLY A 287 -8.43 1.49 -7.33
N ARG A 288 -7.10 1.36 -7.38
CA ARG A 288 -6.35 0.55 -6.41
C ARG A 288 -6.36 1.25 -5.06
N ASP A 289 -7.06 0.67 -4.10
CA ASP A 289 -7.13 1.16 -2.73
C ASP A 289 -6.82 0.04 -1.73
N THR A 290 -5.67 0.15 -1.07
CA THR A 290 -5.24 -0.76 0.00
C THR A 290 -5.49 -0.18 1.38
N GLY A 291 -6.11 1.01 1.46
CA GLY A 291 -6.21 1.80 2.68
C GLY A 291 -4.85 2.23 3.18
N ARG A 292 -3.86 2.40 2.30
CA ARG A 292 -2.52 2.90 2.64
C ARG A 292 -1.99 3.77 1.50
N ASN A 293 -1.98 5.09 1.68
CA ASN A 293 -1.65 6.03 0.62
C ASN A 293 -0.28 5.74 -0.03
N GLY A 294 0.73 5.37 0.74
CA GLY A 294 2.04 4.97 0.19
C GLY A 294 2.03 3.71 -0.68
N PHE A 295 1.05 2.82 -0.58
CA PHE A 295 0.93 1.64 -1.45
C PHE A 295 0.06 1.88 -2.67
N ASP A 296 -0.63 2.99 -2.68
CA ASP A 296 -1.70 3.28 -3.61
C ASP A 296 -1.31 4.41 -4.55
N PHE A 297 -0.60 5.43 -4.05
CA PHE A 297 -0.25 6.66 -4.77
C PHE A 297 1.24 6.81 -5.00
N GLY A 298 1.57 7.46 -6.12
CA GLY A 298 2.89 8.00 -6.42
C GLY A 298 2.79 9.28 -7.25
N ILE A 299 3.91 10.00 -7.35
CA ILE A 299 3.98 11.21 -8.17
C ILE A 299 4.12 10.79 -9.62
N LYS A 300 3.25 11.31 -10.50
CA LYS A 300 3.18 10.92 -11.92
C LYS A 300 2.79 12.09 -12.81
N SER A 301 3.05 11.98 -14.11
CA SER A 301 2.42 12.87 -15.09
C SER A 301 0.90 12.86 -14.93
N ALA A 302 0.28 14.04 -14.96
CA ALA A 302 -1.13 14.19 -14.69
C ALA A 302 -2.02 13.68 -15.84
N THR A 303 -3.14 13.03 -15.51
CA THR A 303 -4.02 12.31 -16.45
C THR A 303 -5.52 12.61 -16.30
N PRO A 304 -5.96 13.86 -16.04
CA PRO A 304 -7.35 14.14 -15.73
C PRO A 304 -8.32 13.64 -16.82
N GLY A 305 -9.31 12.85 -16.40
CA GLY A 305 -10.34 12.24 -17.22
C GLY A 305 -9.89 11.01 -17.99
N THR A 306 -8.72 10.45 -17.68
CA THR A 306 -8.14 9.32 -18.43
C THR A 306 -7.39 8.35 -17.53
N ALA A 307 -7.15 7.15 -18.03
CA ALA A 307 -6.47 6.11 -17.26
C ALA A 307 -5.03 6.47 -16.89
N ASN A 308 -4.67 6.18 -15.64
CA ASN A 308 -3.31 6.34 -15.16
C ASN A 308 -2.31 5.53 -16.01
N ALA A 309 -1.26 6.19 -16.47
CA ALA A 309 -0.22 5.56 -17.29
C ALA A 309 0.63 4.55 -16.48
N ILE A 310 0.92 3.41 -17.10
CA ILE A 310 1.83 2.36 -16.58
C ILE A 310 3.04 2.24 -17.51
N ASP A 311 4.25 2.07 -16.97
CA ASP A 311 5.44 1.85 -17.80
C ASP A 311 5.42 0.43 -18.39
N THR A 312 5.08 0.31 -19.67
CA THR A 312 5.03 -0.99 -20.35
C THR A 312 6.39 -1.67 -20.53
N SER A 313 7.51 -0.94 -20.44
CA SER A 313 8.85 -1.52 -20.54
C SER A 313 9.22 -2.33 -19.30
N GLN A 314 8.63 -1.96 -18.15
CA GLN A 314 8.93 -2.53 -16.83
C GLN A 314 10.44 -2.54 -16.52
N LYS A 315 11.23 -1.67 -17.13
CA LYS A 315 12.66 -1.55 -16.85
C LYS A 315 12.98 -0.09 -16.61
N PHE A 316 13.58 0.21 -15.47
CA PHE A 316 14.14 1.52 -15.25
C PHE A 316 15.40 1.69 -16.10
N GLU A 317 15.40 2.73 -16.92
CA GLU A 317 16.54 3.18 -17.69
C GLU A 317 16.82 4.63 -17.33
N LEU A 318 18.05 4.90 -16.89
CA LEU A 318 18.49 6.26 -16.63
C LEU A 318 18.48 7.04 -17.95
N PRO A 319 17.91 8.25 -18.01
CA PRO A 319 18.00 9.08 -19.21
C PRO A 319 19.47 9.41 -19.53
N ASP A 320 19.74 9.81 -20.78
CA ASP A 320 21.07 10.23 -21.22
C ASP A 320 21.47 11.55 -20.53
N ILE A 321 22.07 11.41 -19.34
CA ILE A 321 22.53 12.52 -18.50
C ILE A 321 23.86 13.10 -18.98
N ASP A 322 24.62 12.39 -19.82
CA ASP A 322 25.88 12.88 -20.38
C ASP A 322 25.67 14.00 -21.40
N ALA A 323 24.50 14.01 -22.03
CA ALA A 323 24.07 15.10 -22.90
C ALA A 323 23.60 16.35 -22.12
N MET A 324 23.60 16.32 -20.78
CA MET A 324 23.11 17.39 -19.92
C MET A 324 24.24 18.16 -19.22
N GLU A 325 23.93 19.39 -18.80
CA GLU A 325 24.86 20.23 -18.04
C GLU A 325 24.80 19.92 -16.54
N ALA A 326 25.91 20.10 -15.82
CA ALA A 326 25.93 19.97 -14.37
C ALA A 326 24.94 20.95 -13.70
N GLY A 327 24.15 20.42 -12.76
CA GLY A 327 23.05 21.10 -12.10
C GLY A 327 21.70 21.01 -12.83
N ALA A 328 21.65 20.39 -14.02
CA ALA A 328 20.38 20.11 -14.68
C ALA A 328 19.54 19.10 -13.89
N GLU A 329 18.22 19.26 -13.93
CA GLU A 329 17.25 18.32 -13.34
C GLU A 329 16.64 17.50 -14.49
N PRO A 330 16.94 16.20 -14.60
CA PRO A 330 16.40 15.37 -15.67
C PRO A 330 14.87 15.30 -15.62
N ALA A 331 14.24 15.28 -16.80
CA ALA A 331 12.79 15.08 -16.90
C ALA A 331 12.38 13.69 -16.41
N GLY A 332 11.13 13.57 -15.94
CA GLY A 332 10.58 12.31 -15.43
C GLY A 332 11.01 11.96 -14.00
N PHE A 333 11.58 12.92 -13.26
CA PHE A 333 11.92 12.77 -11.85
C PHE A 333 11.22 13.79 -10.97
N HIS A 334 10.89 13.34 -9.76
CA HIS A 334 10.39 14.15 -8.65
C HIS A 334 11.29 13.99 -7.43
N GLY A 335 11.06 14.80 -6.40
CA GLY A 335 11.64 14.54 -5.09
C GLY A 335 10.85 15.16 -3.96
N SER A 336 10.98 14.59 -2.77
CA SER A 336 10.27 14.99 -1.56
C SER A 336 10.74 16.33 -1.00
N TYR A 337 11.85 16.90 -1.48
CA TYR A 337 12.30 18.27 -1.15
C TYR A 337 13.20 18.83 -2.24
N VAL A 338 13.97 17.94 -2.88
CA VAL A 338 14.90 18.28 -3.95
C VAL A 338 14.88 17.18 -5.00
N ARG A 339 14.68 17.55 -6.26
CA ARG A 339 14.84 16.63 -7.40
C ARG A 339 16.30 16.22 -7.60
N PRO A 340 16.55 15.03 -8.19
CA PRO A 340 17.91 14.61 -8.49
C PRO A 340 18.52 15.49 -9.59
N ARG A 341 19.85 15.65 -9.53
CA ARG A 341 20.57 16.60 -10.39
C ARG A 341 21.77 15.95 -11.05
N VAL A 342 22.06 16.39 -12.27
CA VAL A 342 23.25 15.99 -13.00
C VAL A 342 24.47 16.61 -12.34
N ILE A 343 25.53 15.84 -12.15
CA ILE A 343 26.81 16.32 -11.62
C ILE A 343 27.96 15.91 -12.53
N ASP A 344 29.01 16.74 -12.54
CA ASP A 344 30.32 16.29 -12.97
C ASP A 344 30.98 15.59 -11.77
N PRO A 345 31.15 14.25 -11.81
CA PRO A 345 31.71 13.50 -10.67
C PRO A 345 33.12 13.96 -10.30
N THR A 346 33.86 14.52 -11.26
CA THR A 346 35.25 14.92 -11.10
C THR A 346 35.44 16.33 -10.54
N LYS A 347 34.35 17.08 -10.32
CA LYS A 347 34.36 18.46 -9.82
C LYS A 347 33.51 18.61 -8.57
N ILE A 348 34.04 19.37 -7.61
CA ILE A 348 33.28 19.80 -6.43
C ILE A 348 32.35 20.95 -6.83
N ASP A 349 31.08 20.84 -6.44
CA ASP A 349 30.10 21.91 -6.46
C ASP A 349 29.49 22.04 -5.05
N SER A 350 30.38 22.36 -4.10
CA SER A 350 30.11 22.37 -2.67
C SER A 350 29.04 23.41 -2.33
N GLY A 351 27.90 22.94 -1.84
CA GLY A 351 26.74 23.78 -1.50
C GLY A 351 25.67 23.87 -2.59
N LYS A 352 25.83 23.12 -3.69
CA LYS A 352 24.76 22.97 -4.70
C LYS A 352 24.41 21.52 -4.95
N ASN A 353 25.34 20.73 -5.49
CA ASN A 353 25.00 19.42 -6.07
C ASN A 353 26.03 18.30 -5.80
N ASN A 354 27.34 18.58 -5.71
CA ASN A 354 28.35 17.55 -5.49
C ASN A 354 29.30 17.91 -4.33
N PRO A 355 29.21 17.24 -3.17
CA PRO A 355 30.01 17.60 -1.99
C PRO A 355 31.49 17.20 -2.12
N SER A 356 31.83 16.21 -2.95
CA SER A 356 33.17 15.65 -3.06
C SER A 356 33.49 15.12 -4.47
N VAL A 357 34.78 15.14 -4.84
CA VAL A 357 35.26 14.53 -6.09
C VAL A 357 35.23 13.01 -5.98
N ILE A 358 34.66 12.35 -6.98
CA ILE A 358 34.76 10.91 -7.19
C ILE A 358 35.32 10.64 -8.59
N THR A 359 35.78 9.42 -8.84
CA THR A 359 36.15 9.02 -10.20
C THR A 359 34.92 9.01 -11.10
N ALA A 360 35.08 9.23 -12.40
CA ALA A 360 34.02 8.95 -13.36
C ALA A 360 33.59 7.47 -13.27
N SER A 361 32.35 7.18 -13.64
CA SER A 361 31.87 5.81 -13.73
C SER A 361 32.62 5.06 -14.84
N PRO A 362 32.49 3.73 -14.92
CA PRO A 362 32.99 2.97 -16.08
C PRO A 362 32.35 3.39 -17.41
N GLN A 363 31.11 3.90 -17.40
CA GLN A 363 30.45 4.47 -18.56
C GLN A 363 31.13 5.81 -18.96
N GLY A 364 31.57 6.59 -17.98
CA GLY A 364 32.29 7.84 -18.16
C GLY A 364 31.48 9.04 -17.68
N GLY A 365 31.69 10.19 -18.33
CA GLY A 365 30.70 11.27 -18.32
C GLY A 365 30.28 11.88 -16.98
N MET A 366 29.00 12.25 -16.95
CA MET A 366 28.26 12.85 -15.84
C MET A 366 27.62 11.76 -14.99
N ALA A 367 27.14 12.12 -13.79
CA ALA A 367 26.39 11.22 -12.94
C ALA A 367 25.12 11.89 -12.41
N LEU A 368 24.15 11.09 -11.98
CA LEU A 368 22.95 11.59 -11.30
C LEU A 368 23.13 11.46 -9.78
N VAL A 369 22.82 12.52 -9.04
CA VAL A 369 22.85 12.51 -7.57
C VAL A 369 21.49 12.85 -6.99
N ALA A 370 21.06 12.11 -5.97
CA ALA A 370 19.90 12.47 -5.16
C ALA A 370 20.38 13.03 -3.81
N TRP A 371 20.36 14.36 -3.68
CA TRP A 371 20.89 15.06 -2.51
C TRP A 371 20.20 16.40 -2.28
N ASP A 372 19.84 16.66 -1.02
CA ASP A 372 19.46 17.99 -0.56
C ASP A 372 20.68 18.66 0.12
N PRO A 373 21.25 19.74 -0.46
CA PRO A 373 22.40 20.44 0.12
C PRO A 373 22.07 21.20 1.41
N THR A 374 20.80 21.26 1.83
CA THR A 374 20.37 21.79 3.13
C THR A 374 20.41 20.74 4.24
N GLY A 375 20.56 19.45 3.86
CA GLY A 375 20.69 18.30 4.74
C GLY A 375 19.34 17.78 5.27
N GLY A 376 19.32 16.52 5.73
CA GLY A 376 18.15 15.94 6.39
C GLY A 376 17.72 14.63 5.76
N VAL A 377 16.50 14.59 5.22
CA VAL A 377 15.96 13.42 4.53
C VAL A 377 15.42 13.89 3.19
N ASN A 378 15.72 13.18 2.12
CA ASN A 378 15.15 13.42 0.81
C ASN A 378 14.89 12.09 0.10
N THR A 379 13.72 11.95 -0.51
CA THR A 379 13.42 10.88 -1.45
C THR A 379 13.29 11.47 -2.84
N THR A 380 13.75 10.73 -3.85
CA THR A 380 13.57 11.06 -5.25
C THR A 380 13.03 9.84 -5.95
N GLY A 381 12.21 10.05 -6.97
CA GLY A 381 11.63 8.95 -7.73
C GLY A 381 11.33 9.33 -9.16
N THR A 382 11.03 8.33 -9.97
CA THR A 382 10.55 8.52 -11.34
C THR A 382 9.06 8.73 -11.36
N ASP A 383 8.55 9.50 -12.32
CA ASP A 383 7.11 9.66 -12.57
C ASP A 383 6.43 8.45 -13.25
N ARG A 384 7.12 7.30 -13.26
CA ARG A 384 6.72 6.06 -13.92
C ARG A 384 6.34 4.97 -12.93
N THR A 385 5.34 4.18 -13.29
CA THR A 385 4.87 3.04 -12.50
C THR A 385 5.45 1.71 -12.98
N TYR A 386 6.16 1.05 -12.08
CA TYR A 386 6.73 -0.28 -12.21
C TYR A 386 5.92 -1.30 -11.40
N LEU A 387 5.70 -2.49 -11.97
CA LEU A 387 4.91 -3.58 -11.43
C LEU A 387 5.80 -4.77 -11.02
N HIS A 388 5.17 -5.88 -10.67
CA HIS A 388 5.78 -7.14 -10.22
C HIS A 388 6.62 -7.90 -11.26
N ASN A 389 6.90 -7.32 -12.42
CA ASN A 389 7.78 -7.88 -13.46
C ASN A 389 8.82 -6.85 -13.91
N SER A 390 9.36 -6.09 -12.95
CA SER A 390 10.20 -4.94 -13.22
C SER A 390 11.68 -5.13 -12.89
N SER A 391 12.54 -4.25 -13.43
CA SER A 391 13.98 -4.33 -13.17
C SER A 391 14.70 -2.98 -13.24
N PHE A 392 15.88 -2.93 -12.62
CA PHE A 392 16.91 -1.92 -12.90
C PHE A 392 18.30 -2.54 -12.85
N ASP A 393 19.26 -1.88 -13.50
CA ASP A 393 20.67 -2.26 -13.50
C ASP A 393 21.51 -1.00 -13.73
N LEU A 394 22.33 -0.63 -12.75
CA LEU A 394 23.00 0.68 -12.68
C LEU A 394 24.41 0.59 -12.10
N TRP A 395 25.24 1.57 -12.46
CA TRP A 395 26.43 1.90 -11.70
C TRP A 395 26.04 2.74 -10.47
N VAL A 396 26.55 2.38 -9.30
CA VAL A 396 26.33 3.11 -8.04
C VAL A 396 27.67 3.34 -7.34
N TYR A 397 27.94 4.59 -6.97
CA TYR A 397 29.16 4.91 -6.22
C TYR A 397 28.97 4.62 -4.73
N LEU A 398 29.83 3.78 -4.17
CA LEU A 398 29.84 3.42 -2.75
C LEU A 398 31.06 4.03 -2.06
N GLU A 399 30.82 4.90 -1.09
CA GLU A 399 31.87 5.48 -0.27
C GLU A 399 32.10 4.63 0.99
N THR A 400 33.25 3.98 1.11
CA THR A 400 33.53 3.03 2.21
C THR A 400 34.45 3.60 3.29
N THR A 401 34.90 4.85 3.15
CA THR A 401 35.74 5.49 4.16
C THR A 401 34.99 5.67 5.48
N LYS A 402 35.73 5.57 6.59
CA LYS A 402 35.21 5.73 7.95
C LYS A 402 34.52 7.08 8.14
N ILE A 403 33.37 7.08 8.81
CA ILE A 403 32.75 8.28 9.37
C ILE A 403 33.18 8.44 10.83
N GLU A 404 33.69 9.60 11.22
CA GLU A 404 34.10 9.85 12.62
C GLU A 404 32.93 10.23 13.54
N THR A 405 31.86 10.82 13.02
CA THR A 405 30.68 11.26 13.80
C THR A 405 29.46 11.34 12.89
N GLY A 406 28.34 10.77 13.35
CA GLY A 406 27.10 10.69 12.57
C GLY A 406 27.06 9.44 11.68
N TYR A 407 26.04 9.38 10.85
CA TYR A 407 25.81 8.33 9.87
C TYR A 407 25.17 8.91 8.61
N GLU A 408 25.28 8.15 7.53
CA GLU A 408 24.43 8.29 6.34
C GLU A 408 23.84 6.95 5.95
N THR A 409 22.67 7.03 5.32
CA THR A 409 22.00 5.86 4.76
C THR A 409 21.27 6.27 3.50
N TRP A 410 21.16 5.35 2.56
CA TRP A 410 20.28 5.52 1.42
C TRP A 410 19.69 4.20 0.96
N ASP A 411 18.58 4.31 0.24
CA ASP A 411 17.95 3.21 -0.49
C ASP A 411 17.96 3.53 -1.98
N ILE A 412 18.23 2.53 -2.82
CA ILE A 412 17.97 2.55 -4.26
C ILE A 412 17.10 1.35 -4.59
N GLY A 413 15.88 1.60 -5.06
CA GLY A 413 14.85 0.57 -5.15
C GLY A 413 13.87 0.76 -6.31
N ILE A 414 12.96 -0.20 -6.42
CA ILE A 414 11.91 -0.24 -7.43
C ILE A 414 10.61 -0.78 -6.83
N CYS A 415 9.49 -0.44 -7.45
CA CYS A 415 8.14 -0.74 -6.99
C CYS A 415 7.90 -0.28 -5.54
N GLY A 416 8.35 0.94 -5.25
CA GLY A 416 8.16 1.60 -3.97
C GLY A 416 7.67 3.02 -4.12
N SER A 417 7.39 3.66 -3.01
CA SER A 417 6.86 5.02 -2.91
C SER A 417 7.59 5.82 -1.84
N GLU A 418 7.25 7.10 -1.75
CA GLU A 418 7.72 8.04 -0.71
C GLU A 418 6.81 7.98 0.56
N ASP A 419 6.48 6.78 1.04
CA ASP A 419 5.54 6.59 2.17
C ASP A 419 6.08 7.02 3.54
N GLY A 420 5.55 8.10 4.10
CA GLY A 420 5.97 8.66 5.39
C GLY A 420 5.37 7.99 6.63
N ILE A 421 5.35 6.66 6.77
CA ILE A 421 4.86 6.07 8.03
C ILE A 421 5.93 6.13 9.12
N GLY A 422 5.90 7.23 9.87
CA GLY A 422 6.22 7.25 11.29
C GLY A 422 7.66 7.63 11.62
N ASN A 423 7.79 8.77 12.27
CA ASN A 423 8.99 9.22 12.96
C ASN A 423 9.39 8.21 14.06
N THR A 424 10.21 7.23 13.70
CA THR A 424 10.98 6.40 14.64
C THR A 424 12.46 6.43 14.27
N GLY A 425 13.08 7.59 14.51
CA GLY A 425 14.52 7.72 14.75
C GLY A 425 15.44 7.71 13.51
N ASP A 426 15.37 6.71 12.63
CA ASP A 426 16.54 6.38 11.79
C ASP A 426 16.23 5.99 10.33
N PHE A 427 15.28 6.66 9.65
CA PHE A 427 14.93 6.48 8.21
C PHE A 427 14.02 5.28 7.90
N ARG A 428 12.72 5.55 7.68
CA ARG A 428 11.68 4.52 7.38
C ARG A 428 10.51 5.13 6.60
N GLY A 429 10.79 5.63 5.40
CA GLY A 429 9.85 6.42 4.58
C GLY A 429 9.56 5.84 3.19
N THR A 430 9.85 4.56 2.96
CA THR A 430 9.76 3.94 1.63
C THR A 430 9.10 2.56 1.68
N THR A 431 8.39 2.22 0.61
CA THR A 431 7.83 0.89 0.37
C THR A 431 8.64 0.16 -0.70
N GLY A 432 8.33 -1.10 -0.98
CA GLY A 432 8.95 -1.82 -2.11
C GLY A 432 10.26 -2.51 -1.78
N LEU A 433 11.08 -2.77 -2.81
CA LEU A 433 12.33 -3.52 -2.69
C LEU A 433 13.53 -2.64 -3.04
N ALA A 434 14.53 -2.61 -2.15
CA ALA A 434 15.71 -1.77 -2.35
C ALA A 434 17.02 -2.40 -1.87
N TRP A 435 18.10 -1.94 -2.49
CA TRP A 435 19.42 -1.96 -1.88
C TRP A 435 19.51 -0.82 -0.87
N ASN A 436 19.74 -1.16 0.40
CA ASN A 436 20.02 -0.22 1.48
C ASN A 436 21.52 -0.19 1.75
N TYR A 437 22.12 0.99 1.64
CA TYR A 437 23.48 1.25 2.10
C TYR A 437 23.44 2.04 3.38
N TYR A 438 24.24 1.59 4.36
CA TYR A 438 24.35 2.24 5.67
C TYR A 438 25.82 2.38 6.04
N ARG A 439 26.23 3.59 6.42
CA ARG A 439 27.58 3.90 6.86
C ARG A 439 27.52 4.66 8.19
N ASP A 440 28.08 4.04 9.22
CA ASP A 440 28.31 4.61 10.56
C ASP A 440 29.66 4.08 11.07
N GLY A 441 30.54 4.98 11.51
CA GLY A 441 31.85 4.59 12.00
C GLY A 441 32.68 3.84 10.95
N ASP A 442 33.26 2.73 11.39
CA ASP A 442 34.03 1.77 10.57
C ASP A 442 33.14 0.64 9.99
N TRP A 443 31.82 0.84 9.92
CA TRP A 443 30.87 -0.24 9.65
C TRP A 443 29.97 0.01 8.43
N PRO A 444 30.55 0.24 7.22
CA PRO A 444 29.76 0.34 6.01
C PRO A 444 29.19 -1.04 5.63
N ARG A 445 27.90 -1.09 5.33
CA ARG A 445 27.19 -2.32 4.93
C ARG A 445 26.17 -2.05 3.82
N LEU A 446 25.99 -3.05 2.98
CA LEU A 446 24.97 -3.08 1.93
C LEU A 446 24.01 -4.24 2.20
N SER A 447 22.71 -3.97 2.25
CA SER A 447 21.67 -4.97 2.53
C SER A 447 20.60 -4.92 1.44
N LEU A 448 20.07 -6.07 1.05
CA LEU A 448 18.80 -6.11 0.30
C LEU A 448 17.67 -6.06 1.32
N ILE A 449 16.74 -5.13 1.17
CA ILE A 449 15.63 -4.93 2.10
C ILE A 449 14.32 -4.94 1.33
N TYR A 450 13.35 -5.70 1.84
CA TYR A 450 11.97 -5.64 1.39
C TYR A 450 11.09 -4.93 2.42
N TYR A 451 10.56 -3.77 2.01
CA TYR A 451 9.68 -2.92 2.80
C TYR A 451 8.21 -3.29 2.54
N ALA A 452 7.76 -4.38 3.17
CA ALA A 452 6.41 -4.94 3.03
C ALA A 452 5.27 -4.12 3.72
N GLY A 453 5.53 -2.87 4.12
CA GLY A 453 4.47 -1.94 4.53
C GLY A 453 3.97 -2.01 5.97
N THR A 454 4.69 -2.66 6.87
CA THR A 454 4.48 -2.40 8.31
C THR A 454 5.49 -1.36 8.75
N ALA A 455 4.99 -0.23 9.29
CA ALA A 455 5.80 0.73 10.01
C ALA A 455 6.74 -0.02 10.96
N SER A 456 8.05 0.16 10.79
CA SER A 456 9.18 -0.51 11.46
C SER A 456 9.81 -1.70 10.71
N THR A 457 10.96 -1.38 10.09
CA THR A 457 12.00 -2.27 9.54
C THR A 457 11.53 -3.24 8.45
N GLY A 458 11.83 -2.92 7.19
CA GLY A 458 11.97 -3.97 6.20
C GLY A 458 12.95 -5.03 6.72
N SER A 459 12.60 -6.30 6.53
CA SER A 459 13.48 -7.40 6.98
C SER A 459 14.62 -7.55 5.96
N PRO A 460 15.89 -7.51 6.40
CA PRO A 460 17.01 -7.80 5.50
C PRO A 460 16.85 -9.19 4.88
N ILE A 461 17.03 -9.26 3.57
CA ILE A 461 17.00 -10.50 2.80
C ILE A 461 18.43 -11.05 2.75
N GLY A 462 18.64 -12.11 3.54
CA GLY A 462 19.96 -12.70 3.71
C GLY A 462 20.90 -11.83 4.55
N GLU A 463 22.16 -12.24 4.60
CA GLU A 463 23.19 -11.51 5.35
C GLU A 463 23.61 -10.22 4.63
N ALA A 464 23.77 -9.16 5.42
CA ALA A 464 24.33 -7.90 4.97
C ALA A 464 25.76 -8.10 4.43
N ILE A 465 26.05 -7.46 3.31
CA ILE A 465 27.35 -7.44 2.68
C ILE A 465 28.21 -6.41 3.42
N THR A 466 29.25 -6.88 4.10
CA THR A 466 30.21 -5.99 4.77
C THR A 466 31.06 -5.31 3.71
N MET A 467 31.06 -3.97 3.73
CA MET A 467 31.83 -3.16 2.79
C MET A 467 33.18 -2.72 3.38
N PHE A 468 33.44 -3.05 4.64
CA PHE A 468 34.71 -2.76 5.30
C PHE A 468 35.88 -3.42 4.58
N GLY A 469 36.90 -2.63 4.25
CA GLY A 469 38.09 -3.08 3.51
C GLY A 469 37.95 -3.06 1.99
N ASN A 470 36.76 -2.79 1.44
CA ASN A 470 36.60 -2.46 0.01
C ASN A 470 37.02 -1.02 -0.26
N ASN A 471 37.54 -0.76 -1.45
CA ASN A 471 37.88 0.61 -1.88
C ASN A 471 36.59 1.38 -2.23
N PRO A 472 36.52 2.69 -1.93
CA PRO A 472 35.50 3.54 -2.51
C PRO A 472 35.52 3.45 -4.03
N GLY A 473 34.35 3.42 -4.67
CA GLY A 473 34.30 3.24 -6.11
C GLY A 473 32.90 2.92 -6.64
N TRP A 474 32.85 2.67 -7.94
CA TRP A 474 31.64 2.29 -8.65
C TRP A 474 31.42 0.79 -8.60
N TYR A 475 30.21 0.40 -8.23
CA TYR A 475 29.75 -0.98 -8.16
C TYR A 475 28.44 -1.11 -8.92
N ARG A 476 28.24 -2.24 -9.58
CA ARG A 476 26.98 -2.55 -10.25
C ARG A 476 25.96 -3.02 -9.22
N LEU A 477 24.78 -2.41 -9.23
CA LEU A 477 23.62 -2.85 -8.47
C LEU A 477 22.46 -3.12 -9.42
N SER A 478 21.83 -4.28 -9.24
CA SER A 478 20.63 -4.63 -9.99
C SER A 478 19.58 -5.27 -9.10
N ILE A 479 18.33 -5.12 -9.53
CA ILE A 479 17.16 -5.85 -9.05
C ILE A 479 16.37 -6.26 -10.28
N THR A 480 15.97 -7.52 -10.35
CA THR A 480 15.03 -8.05 -11.34
C THR A 480 13.94 -8.79 -10.61
N ILE A 481 12.70 -8.44 -10.90
CA ILE A 481 11.51 -9.08 -10.35
C ILE A 481 10.82 -9.79 -11.48
N GLN A 482 10.59 -11.08 -11.31
CA GLN A 482 9.92 -11.89 -12.31
C GLN A 482 9.12 -12.98 -11.62
N ASP A 483 7.84 -13.09 -11.97
CA ASP A 483 6.95 -14.17 -11.52
C ASP A 483 6.91 -14.30 -9.98
N GLY A 484 6.89 -13.16 -9.27
CA GLY A 484 6.83 -13.12 -7.79
C GLY A 484 8.17 -13.38 -7.09
N VAL A 485 9.27 -13.47 -7.84
CA VAL A 485 10.62 -13.68 -7.30
C VAL A 485 11.50 -12.51 -7.67
N ALA A 486 12.11 -11.89 -6.67
CA ALA A 486 13.14 -10.88 -6.87
C ALA A 486 14.53 -11.51 -6.81
N THR A 487 15.36 -11.16 -7.78
CA THR A 487 16.80 -11.48 -7.85
C THR A 487 17.58 -10.17 -7.88
N ALA A 488 18.39 -9.92 -6.86
CA ALA A 488 19.23 -8.74 -6.75
C ALA A 488 20.70 -9.13 -6.85
N SER A 489 21.50 -8.35 -7.58
CA SER A 489 22.94 -8.58 -7.68
C SER A 489 23.76 -7.35 -7.31
N PHE A 490 24.88 -7.59 -6.64
CA PHE A 490 25.92 -6.61 -6.33
C PHE A 490 27.25 -7.04 -6.93
N GLY A 491 27.92 -6.13 -7.63
CA GLY A 491 29.20 -6.37 -8.30
C GLY A 491 29.06 -7.07 -9.65
N GLU A 492 30.20 -7.44 -10.25
CA GLU A 492 30.25 -7.98 -11.61
C GLU A 492 31.03 -9.29 -11.72
N GLY A 493 30.78 -10.01 -12.82
CA GLY A 493 31.53 -11.22 -13.19
C GLY A 493 31.41 -12.34 -12.16
N SER A 494 32.50 -13.09 -11.96
CA SER A 494 32.53 -14.22 -11.03
C SER A 494 32.51 -13.84 -9.55
N ASN A 495 32.63 -12.54 -9.24
CA ASN A 495 32.67 -12.02 -7.87
C ASN A 495 31.33 -11.38 -7.47
N SER A 496 30.31 -11.45 -8.32
CA SER A 496 28.99 -10.90 -8.00
C SER A 496 28.36 -11.67 -6.85
N ILE A 497 27.67 -10.94 -5.98
CA ILE A 497 26.85 -11.50 -4.92
C ILE A 497 25.39 -11.38 -5.36
N THR A 498 24.72 -12.52 -5.46
CA THR A 498 23.30 -12.58 -5.79
C THR A 498 22.48 -12.94 -4.55
N ARG A 499 21.32 -12.31 -4.43
CA ARG A 499 20.28 -12.58 -3.43
C ARG A 499 18.96 -12.82 -4.14
N THR A 500 18.18 -13.74 -3.60
CA THR A 500 16.84 -14.04 -4.13
C THR A 500 15.84 -14.12 -3.00
N CYS A 501 14.64 -13.57 -3.21
CA CYS A 501 13.51 -13.71 -2.30
C CYS A 501 12.19 -13.75 -3.06
N GLU A 502 11.17 -14.32 -2.43
CA GLU A 502 9.79 -14.11 -2.84
C GLU A 502 9.37 -12.68 -2.49
N VAL A 503 8.57 -12.07 -3.36
CA VAL A 503 7.99 -10.73 -3.16
C VAL A 503 6.49 -10.79 -3.42
N ASP A 504 5.75 -9.82 -2.86
CA ASP A 504 4.32 -9.70 -3.13
C ASP A 504 4.08 -9.55 -4.65
N PRO A 505 3.25 -10.41 -5.28
CA PRO A 505 2.90 -10.27 -6.68
C PRO A 505 2.12 -8.98 -6.99
N ASN A 506 1.63 -8.25 -5.99
CA ASN A 506 0.95 -6.96 -6.15
C ASN A 506 1.87 -5.75 -5.90
N MET A 507 3.18 -5.98 -5.77
CA MET A 507 4.14 -4.90 -5.56
C MET A 507 4.12 -3.95 -6.76
N ILE A 508 4.02 -2.66 -6.44
CA ILE A 508 3.86 -1.58 -7.39
C ILE A 508 4.54 -0.33 -6.84
N GLY A 509 5.04 0.51 -7.73
CA GLY A 509 5.52 1.83 -7.34
C GLY A 509 6.46 2.42 -8.37
N ASN A 510 7.27 3.37 -7.95
CA ASN A 510 8.29 4.02 -8.77
C ASN A 510 9.64 3.32 -8.64
N PHE A 511 10.59 3.66 -9.52
CA PHE A 511 12.00 3.60 -9.16
C PHE A 511 12.28 4.77 -8.22
N TYR A 512 13.05 4.55 -7.16
CA TYR A 512 13.31 5.58 -6.16
C TYR A 512 14.73 5.52 -5.60
N MET A 513 15.22 6.68 -5.17
CA MET A 513 16.42 6.83 -4.35
C MET A 513 16.08 7.69 -3.14
N SER A 514 16.25 7.14 -1.94
CA SER A 514 16.01 7.86 -0.69
C SER A 514 17.31 8.00 0.07
N TYR A 515 17.48 9.10 0.79
CA TYR A 515 18.73 9.43 1.46
C TYR A 515 18.48 10.15 2.79
N LYS A 516 19.32 9.85 3.77
CA LYS A 516 19.40 10.56 5.05
C LYS A 516 20.83 10.67 5.52
N GLU A 517 21.15 11.83 6.07
CA GLU A 517 22.35 12.05 6.83
C GLU A 517 22.12 12.70 8.19
N THR A 518 23.14 12.64 9.05
CA THR A 518 23.15 13.33 10.35
C THR A 518 24.38 14.21 10.55
N PHE A 519 25.16 14.46 9.48
CA PHE A 519 26.37 15.28 9.59
C PHE A 519 26.03 16.76 9.79
N ALA A 520 26.76 17.41 10.69
CA ALA A 520 26.75 18.87 10.79
C ALA A 520 27.53 19.55 9.64
N ASP A 521 28.50 18.83 9.04
CA ASP A 521 29.31 19.27 7.92
C ASP A 521 28.97 18.42 6.69
N LEU A 522 28.08 18.95 5.84
CA LEU A 522 27.54 18.24 4.68
C LEU A 522 28.59 17.98 3.58
N THR A 523 29.79 18.56 3.67
CA THR A 523 30.89 18.25 2.73
C THR A 523 31.46 16.84 2.92
N LYS A 524 31.12 16.19 4.04
CA LYS A 524 31.54 14.83 4.38
C LYS A 524 30.54 13.76 3.92
N CYS A 525 29.34 14.17 3.51
CA CYS A 525 28.32 13.29 2.98
C CYS A 525 28.78 12.67 1.66
N ARG A 526 28.37 11.43 1.41
CA ARG A 526 28.30 10.89 0.06
C ARG A 526 26.85 10.48 -0.25
N PRO A 527 26.08 11.37 -0.90
CA PRO A 527 24.73 11.04 -1.33
C PRO A 527 24.72 9.93 -2.40
N PRO A 528 23.61 9.19 -2.54
CA PRO A 528 23.44 8.19 -3.58
C PRO A 528 23.72 8.83 -4.94
N THR A 529 24.70 8.26 -5.64
CA THR A 529 25.16 8.72 -6.94
C THR A 529 25.12 7.54 -7.90
N ILE A 530 24.38 7.68 -8.98
CA ILE A 530 24.14 6.62 -9.95
C ILE A 530 24.55 7.05 -11.36
N ASP A 531 24.82 6.06 -12.19
CA ASP A 531 25.05 6.25 -13.62
C ASP A 531 24.54 5.04 -14.42
N ALA A 532 24.30 5.26 -15.71
CA ALA A 532 23.82 4.26 -16.64
C ALA A 532 24.90 3.22 -16.92
N ILE A 533 24.49 1.98 -17.21
CA ILE A 533 25.38 0.97 -17.76
C ILE A 533 25.50 1.21 -19.26
N SER A 534 26.71 1.16 -19.80
CA SER A 534 26.91 1.34 -21.23
C SER A 534 26.14 0.25 -22.00
N PRO A 535 25.45 0.58 -23.11
CA PRO A 535 24.83 -0.43 -23.98
C PRO A 535 25.83 -1.45 -24.56
N THR A 536 27.13 -1.20 -24.43
CA THR A 536 28.22 -2.07 -24.89
C THR A 536 28.79 -3.00 -23.81
N ASP A 537 28.38 -2.83 -22.55
CA ASP A 537 28.76 -3.65 -21.40
C ASP A 537 27.69 -4.71 -21.10
#